data_AF-A0A5Q4FI47-F1
#
_entry.id   AF-A0A5Q4FI47-F1
#
_cell.length_a   1.000
_cell.length_b   1.000
_cell.length_c   1.000
_cell.angle_alpha   90.00
_cell.angle_beta   90.00
_cell.angle_gamma   90.00
#
_symmetry.space_group_name_H-M   'P 1'
#
loop_
_entity.id
_entity.type
_entity.pdbx_description
1 polymer ?
#
loop_
_entity_poly.entity_id
_entity_poly.type
_entity_poly.pdbx_seq_one_letter_code
_entity_poly.pdbx_strand_id
1 'polypeptide(L)'
;MFFKQIQTKPDMFSSEHHHIWDEHQWESHINEMSRRHEHLRELIESGPGDHPRWLTHIRDFPTKLDAVDAFIEEELLLEESYFPMDDETEEEDDDMDDPLFMDDEQLDEWDPEEDGDVHEEPEEGDDAIDDEDEHLESIFEDIFEEESQGETPYEYASLENIAIYTDARDLAADLLVFNDSKPHYMDHPGFIHLVSEVLLISTKLAAAYSMGFDVEVLGANIAYCKKALERANLTLMHLQSLRENPLNRADYFELHRRLFELRNNIAVHVQETRGFFQSQL
;
A
#
# COMPACT_ATOMS: atom_id res chain seq x y z
N MET A 1 13.20 4.08 -19.18
CA MET A 1 14.63 4.44 -18.92
C MET A 1 14.64 5.70 -18.06
N PHE A 2 14.36 5.58 -16.75
CA PHE A 2 14.70 6.53 -15.67
C PHE A 2 14.18 5.98 -14.33
N PHE A 3 14.56 4.74 -13.94
CA PHE A 3 14.55 4.39 -12.52
C PHE A 3 15.92 4.77 -11.97
N LYS A 4 15.94 5.85 -11.19
CA LYS A 4 17.13 6.28 -10.46
C LYS A 4 17.40 5.21 -9.41
N GLN A 5 18.53 4.52 -9.50
CA GLN A 5 19.03 3.70 -8.40
C GLN A 5 19.02 4.57 -7.15
N ILE A 6 18.11 4.26 -6.21
CA ILE A 6 18.16 4.80 -4.87
C ILE A 6 19.47 4.27 -4.30
N GLN A 7 20.42 5.18 -4.10
CA GLN A 7 21.69 4.87 -3.48
C GLN A 7 21.39 4.26 -2.12
N THR A 8 21.80 3.01 -1.93
CA THR A 8 21.97 2.39 -0.62
C THR A 8 22.87 3.31 0.20
N LYS A 9 22.29 4.12 1.09
CA LYS A 9 23.07 4.91 2.06
C LYS A 9 23.60 3.94 3.11
N PRO A 10 24.92 3.86 3.32
CA PRO A 10 25.50 3.08 4.40
C PRO A 10 25.51 3.90 5.70
N ASP A 11 25.38 3.19 6.82
CA ASP A 11 25.42 3.66 8.20
C ASP A 11 24.24 4.53 8.65
N MET A 12 23.07 3.89 8.84
CA MET A 12 21.94 4.49 9.55
C MET A 12 21.85 4.06 11.03
N PHE A 13 22.63 3.06 11.49
CA PHE A 13 22.41 2.48 12.82
C PHE A 13 23.70 2.12 13.56
N SER A 14 24.22 3.07 14.34
CA SER A 14 25.26 2.81 15.35
C SER A 14 24.72 2.98 16.76
N SER A 15 24.74 1.86 17.48
CA SER A 15 24.77 1.67 18.94
C SER A 15 23.48 1.84 19.76
N GLU A 16 23.20 0.77 20.52
CA GLU A 16 22.22 0.57 21.61
C GLU A 16 20.85 0.01 21.19
N HIS A 17 20.75 -1.34 21.23
CA HIS A 17 19.52 -2.16 21.12
C HIS A 17 18.31 -1.47 20.47
N HIS A 18 18.36 -1.29 19.15
CA HIS A 18 17.18 -0.87 18.41
C HIS A 18 16.06 -1.89 18.62
N HIS A 19 14.93 -1.41 19.13
CA HIS A 19 13.71 -2.19 19.24
C HIS A 19 13.21 -2.44 17.81
N ILE A 20 13.60 -3.58 17.23
CA ILE A 20 13.16 -4.00 15.90
C ILE A 20 11.65 -4.23 16.00
N TRP A 21 10.88 -3.43 15.26
CA TRP A 21 9.43 -3.56 15.22
C TRP A 21 9.03 -4.81 14.45
N ASP A 22 8.16 -5.62 15.04
CA ASP A 22 7.50 -6.70 14.32
C ASP A 22 6.44 -6.17 13.35
N GLU A 23 5.88 -7.07 12.55
CA GLU A 23 4.84 -6.73 11.57
C GLU A 23 3.58 -6.11 12.17
N HIS A 24 3.22 -6.47 13.41
CA HIS A 24 1.99 -6.00 14.04
C HIS A 24 2.15 -4.56 14.54
N GLN A 25 3.33 -4.23 15.05
CA GLN A 25 3.69 -2.85 15.40
C GLN A 25 3.68 -1.96 14.16
N TRP A 26 4.30 -2.41 13.06
CA TRP A 26 4.27 -1.69 11.78
C TRP A 26 2.86 -1.56 11.22
N GLU A 27 2.07 -2.63 11.23
CA GLU A 27 0.70 -2.63 10.73
C GLU A 27 -0.19 -1.66 11.52
N SER A 28 -0.07 -1.65 12.86
CA SER A 28 -0.79 -0.71 13.73
C SER A 28 -0.43 0.74 13.39
N HIS A 29 0.86 1.04 13.24
CA HIS A 29 1.36 2.36 12.87
C HIS A 29 0.86 2.80 11.49
N ILE A 30 0.99 1.95 10.46
CA ILE A 30 0.51 2.26 9.10
C ILE A 30 -1.01 2.46 9.09
N ASN A 31 -1.76 1.66 9.86
CA ASN A 31 -3.21 1.80 10.00
C ASN A 31 -3.62 3.11 10.68
N GLU A 32 -2.86 3.54 11.69
CA GLU A 32 -3.09 4.82 12.35
C GLU A 32 -2.79 5.99 11.41
N MET A 33 -1.64 5.96 10.73
CA MET A 33 -1.25 6.97 9.76
C MET A 33 -2.26 7.05 8.61
N SER A 34 -2.68 5.91 8.06
CA SER A 34 -3.70 5.87 6.99
C SER A 34 -5.01 6.54 7.46
N ARG A 35 -5.49 6.24 8.67
CA ARG A 35 -6.69 6.87 9.23
C ARG A 35 -6.54 8.38 9.40
N ARG A 36 -5.37 8.86 9.85
CA ARG A 36 -5.11 10.30 9.97
C ARG A 36 -5.09 11.00 8.61
N HIS A 37 -4.63 10.31 7.56
CA HIS A 37 -4.51 10.85 6.21
C HIS A 37 -5.73 10.57 5.31
N GLU A 38 -6.79 9.94 5.83
CA GLU A 38 -7.99 9.59 5.04
C GLU A 38 -8.64 10.82 4.40
N HIS A 39 -8.77 11.92 5.13
CA HIS A 39 -9.33 13.17 4.60
C HIS A 39 -8.47 13.76 3.46
N LEU A 40 -7.14 13.59 3.53
CA LEU A 40 -6.24 14.01 2.45
C LEU A 40 -6.39 13.09 1.25
N ARG A 41 -6.54 11.77 1.46
CA ARG A 41 -6.85 10.82 0.39
C ARG A 41 -8.16 11.16 -0.31
N GLU A 42 -9.24 11.42 0.41
CA GLU A 42 -10.53 11.79 -0.19
C GLU A 42 -10.41 13.04 -1.08
N LEU A 43 -9.63 14.04 -0.65
CA LEU A 43 -9.36 15.26 -1.43
C LEU A 43 -8.51 15.00 -2.69
N ILE A 44 -7.58 14.04 -2.62
CA ILE A 44 -6.67 13.69 -3.71
C ILE A 44 -7.33 12.74 -4.71
N GLU A 45 -8.13 11.79 -4.22
CA GLU A 45 -8.83 10.77 -5.01
C GLU A 45 -10.07 11.34 -5.73
N SER A 46 -10.67 12.41 -5.18
CA SER A 46 -11.76 13.15 -5.84
C SER A 46 -11.24 13.96 -7.04
N GLY A 47 -10.98 13.25 -8.13
CA GLY A 47 -10.68 13.85 -9.42
C GLY A 47 -11.80 14.78 -9.91
N PRO A 48 -11.52 15.66 -10.88
CA PRO A 48 -12.54 16.53 -11.45
C PRO A 48 -13.66 15.70 -12.10
N GLY A 49 -14.81 15.61 -11.42
CA GLY A 49 -16.03 15.00 -11.96
C GLY A 49 -16.49 13.67 -11.37
N ASP A 50 -16.20 13.37 -10.09
CA ASP A 50 -16.73 12.17 -9.38
C ASP A 50 -16.23 10.83 -9.99
N HIS A 51 -15.02 10.85 -10.54
CA HIS A 51 -14.39 9.71 -11.19
C HIS A 51 -13.04 9.40 -10.55
N PRO A 52 -12.64 8.11 -10.44
CA PRO A 52 -11.39 7.74 -9.82
C PRO A 52 -10.19 8.28 -10.59
N ARG A 53 -9.16 8.72 -9.85
CA ARG A 53 -7.98 9.39 -10.39
C ARG A 53 -7.24 8.59 -11.47
N TRP A 54 -7.18 7.27 -11.36
CA TRP A 54 -6.50 6.40 -12.33
C TRP A 54 -7.08 6.47 -13.76
N LEU A 55 -8.33 6.90 -13.93
CA LEU A 55 -8.89 7.18 -15.26
C LEU A 55 -8.15 8.31 -15.98
N THR A 56 -7.58 9.26 -15.23
CA THR A 56 -6.74 10.33 -15.76
C THR A 56 -5.42 9.76 -16.28
N HIS A 57 -4.78 8.86 -15.53
CA HIS A 57 -3.54 8.21 -15.97
C HIS A 57 -3.72 7.38 -17.26
N ILE A 58 -4.85 6.69 -17.41
CA ILE A 58 -5.17 5.96 -18.66
C ILE A 58 -5.12 6.88 -19.89
N ARG A 59 -5.47 8.17 -19.73
CA ARG A 59 -5.55 9.16 -20.81
C ARG A 59 -4.24 9.87 -21.06
N ASP A 60 -3.46 10.10 -20.01
CA ASP A 60 -2.27 10.94 -20.06
C ASP A 60 -1.02 10.16 -20.49
N PHE A 61 -0.99 8.84 -20.28
CA PHE A 61 0.15 7.99 -20.58
C PHE A 61 -0.01 7.18 -21.87
N PRO A 62 1.11 6.92 -22.60
CA PRO A 62 1.06 6.26 -23.91
C PRO A 62 0.78 4.76 -23.83
N THR A 63 1.21 4.07 -22.76
CA THR A 63 0.93 2.66 -22.53
C THR A 63 0.21 2.46 -21.19
N LYS A 64 -0.54 1.36 -21.07
CA LYS A 64 -1.24 1.04 -19.81
C LYS A 64 -0.28 0.66 -18.69
N LEU A 65 0.85 0.05 -19.04
CA LEU A 65 1.93 -0.18 -18.09
C LEU A 65 2.49 1.14 -17.54
N ASP A 66 2.77 2.13 -18.40
CA ASP A 66 3.23 3.44 -17.93
C ASP A 66 2.18 4.14 -17.05
N ALA A 67 0.89 3.96 -17.36
CA ALA A 67 -0.20 4.49 -16.54
C ALA A 67 -0.27 3.84 -15.14
N VAL A 68 -0.02 2.52 -15.07
CA VAL A 68 0.09 1.79 -13.79
C VAL A 68 1.31 2.27 -13.02
N ASP A 69 2.47 2.40 -13.66
CA ASP A 69 3.70 2.85 -13.01
C ASP A 69 3.53 4.25 -12.42
N ALA A 70 2.96 5.18 -13.19
CA ALA A 70 2.68 6.53 -12.72
C ALA A 70 1.71 6.54 -11.52
N PHE A 71 0.66 5.70 -11.56
CA PHE A 71 -0.25 5.55 -10.43
C PHE A 71 0.48 5.03 -9.18
N ILE A 72 1.32 4.00 -9.34
CA ILE A 72 2.10 3.44 -8.23
C ILE A 72 3.04 4.51 -7.65
N GLU A 73 3.78 5.23 -8.48
CA GLU A 73 4.69 6.28 -8.02
C GLU A 73 3.96 7.36 -7.22
N GLU A 74 2.81 7.82 -7.70
CA GLU A 74 2.00 8.83 -6.99
C GLU A 74 1.46 8.31 -5.66
N GLU A 75 0.98 7.07 -5.60
CA GLU A 75 0.51 6.47 -4.35
C GLU A 75 1.67 6.24 -3.37
N LEU A 76 2.85 5.84 -3.86
CA LEU A 76 4.02 5.65 -3.01
C LEU A 76 4.46 6.94 -2.31
N LEU A 77 4.32 8.10 -2.97
CA LEU A 77 4.57 9.39 -2.31
C LEU A 77 3.63 9.64 -1.12
N LEU A 78 2.42 9.08 -1.13
CA LEU A 78 1.50 9.14 0.00
C LEU A 78 1.88 8.13 1.08
N GLU A 79 2.31 6.92 0.71
CA GLU A 79 2.79 5.92 1.67
C GLU A 79 4.09 6.38 2.35
N GLU A 80 4.92 7.16 1.64
CA GLU A 80 6.16 7.75 2.18
C GLU A 80 5.90 8.66 3.39
N SER A 81 4.74 9.30 3.46
CA SER A 81 4.37 10.14 4.61
C SER A 81 4.02 9.33 5.86
N TYR A 82 3.96 7.99 5.77
CA TYR A 82 3.65 7.12 6.91
C TYR A 82 4.90 6.65 7.65
N PHE A 83 6.10 6.92 7.12
CA PHE A 83 7.32 6.55 7.83
C PHE A 83 7.47 7.38 9.09
N PRO A 84 7.85 6.74 10.22
CA PRO A 84 8.31 7.50 11.37
C PRO A 84 9.51 8.31 10.91
N MET A 85 9.32 9.64 10.81
CA MET A 85 10.43 10.54 10.59
C MET A 85 11.32 10.40 11.83
N ASP A 86 12.61 10.18 11.65
CA ASP A 86 13.52 10.38 12.76
C ASP A 86 13.42 11.87 13.12
N ASP A 87 12.90 12.15 14.31
CA ASP A 87 12.88 13.47 14.96
C ASP A 87 14.28 14.14 14.98
N GLU A 88 15.33 13.41 14.59
CA GLU A 88 16.72 13.86 14.47
C GLU A 88 17.10 14.42 13.08
N THR A 89 16.17 14.44 12.11
CA THR A 89 16.41 15.02 10.77
C THR A 89 15.66 16.31 10.49
N GLU A 90 15.14 16.98 11.52
CA GLU A 90 15.07 18.44 11.50
C GLU A 90 16.50 18.99 11.61
N GLU A 91 17.31 18.80 10.56
CA GLU A 91 18.23 19.87 10.22
C GLU A 91 17.32 21.04 9.91
N GLU A 92 17.18 21.96 10.88
CA GLU A 92 16.74 23.32 10.65
C GLU A 92 17.60 23.83 9.47
N ASP A 93 17.13 23.65 8.24
CA ASP A 93 17.63 24.32 7.06
C ASP A 93 17.25 25.80 7.24
N ASP A 94 18.02 26.46 8.10
CA ASP A 94 17.95 27.87 8.50
C ASP A 94 18.44 28.78 7.36
N ASP A 95 18.19 28.39 6.11
CA ASP A 95 18.70 28.99 4.88
C ASP A 95 17.64 28.98 3.76
N MET A 96 16.44 29.49 4.02
CA MET A 96 15.54 29.95 2.95
C MET A 96 14.96 31.33 3.27
N ASP A 97 15.73 32.36 2.91
CA ASP A 97 15.23 33.65 2.45
C ASP A 97 14.23 33.42 1.30
N ASP A 98 12.96 33.11 1.61
CA ASP A 98 11.84 33.26 0.68
C ASP A 98 11.09 34.58 1.00
N PRO A 99 11.18 35.59 0.12
CA PRO A 99 10.56 36.91 0.32
C PRO A 99 9.05 36.91 0.05
N LEU A 100 8.33 35.86 0.45
CA LEU A 100 6.88 35.72 0.28
C LEU A 100 6.09 35.79 1.60
N PHE A 101 6.76 35.91 2.76
CA PHE A 101 6.12 36.01 4.08
C PHE A 101 6.63 37.18 4.96
N MET A 102 7.05 38.30 4.35
CA MET A 102 7.24 39.57 5.07
C MET A 102 6.30 40.65 4.53
N ASP A 103 5.15 40.80 5.18
CA ASP A 103 4.54 42.06 5.65
C ASP A 103 3.04 41.82 5.88
N ASP A 104 2.63 41.63 7.14
CA ASP A 104 1.68 42.56 7.76
C ASP A 104 1.78 42.41 9.28
N GLU A 105 2.75 43.11 9.87
CA GLU A 105 2.63 43.54 11.26
C GLU A 105 1.41 44.45 11.38
N GLN A 106 0.29 43.89 11.85
CA GLN A 106 -0.68 44.58 12.70
C GLN A 106 -1.77 43.60 13.13
N LEU A 107 -1.68 43.13 14.38
CA LEU A 107 -2.77 43.30 15.36
C LEU A 107 -2.37 42.68 16.71
N ASP A 108 -1.92 43.57 17.59
CA ASP A 108 -2.18 43.63 19.03
C ASP A 108 -2.43 42.32 19.78
N GLU A 109 -1.41 41.95 20.56
CA GLU A 109 -1.47 41.67 22.00
C GLU A 109 -2.89 41.78 22.60
N TRP A 110 -3.46 40.67 23.05
CA TRP A 110 -4.44 40.61 24.16
C TRP A 110 -4.48 39.19 24.74
N ASP A 111 -3.82 39.01 25.88
CA ASP A 111 -4.13 38.00 26.89
C ASP A 111 -5.11 38.65 27.89
N PRO A 112 -6.25 38.00 28.20
CA PRO A 112 -6.38 37.58 29.59
C PRO A 112 -7.09 36.23 29.80
N GLU A 113 -6.59 35.54 30.82
CA GLU A 113 -7.12 34.44 31.62
C GLU A 113 -8.65 34.25 31.71
N GLU A 114 -9.02 32.97 31.93
CA GLU A 114 -10.12 32.46 32.77
C GLU A 114 -11.54 32.40 32.15
N ASP A 115 -12.01 31.19 31.78
CA ASP A 115 -13.09 30.47 32.49
C ASP A 115 -13.40 29.11 31.82
N GLY A 116 -13.71 28.12 32.67
CA GLY A 116 -13.88 26.72 32.28
C GLY A 116 -15.21 26.35 31.62
N ASP A 117 -15.26 25.14 31.06
CA ASP A 117 -16.29 24.17 31.43
C ASP A 117 -15.91 22.75 31.01
N VAL A 118 -16.18 21.82 31.91
CA VAL A 118 -16.00 20.38 31.78
C VAL A 118 -17.19 19.83 31.00
N HIS A 119 -16.96 19.21 29.85
CA HIS A 119 -17.96 18.37 29.19
C HIS A 119 -17.39 16.98 28.93
N GLU A 120 -17.81 16.05 29.79
CA GLU A 120 -17.82 14.60 29.57
C GLU A 120 -18.81 14.28 28.44
N GLU A 121 -18.38 13.48 27.46
CA GLU A 121 -19.26 12.69 26.59
C GLU A 121 -18.60 11.33 26.26
N PRO A 122 -19.40 10.29 25.96
CA PRO A 122 -19.30 8.99 26.60
C PRO A 122 -18.48 7.94 25.82
N GLU A 123 -18.07 6.91 26.57
CA GLU A 123 -17.63 5.62 26.02
C GLU A 123 -18.77 4.90 25.29
N GLU A 124 -18.51 4.46 24.06
CA GLU A 124 -19.15 3.29 23.48
C GLU A 124 -18.05 2.35 22.97
N GLY A 125 -17.93 1.19 23.62
CA GLY A 125 -17.28 0.00 23.06
C GLY A 125 -18.27 -0.79 22.21
N ASP A 126 -17.77 -1.56 21.25
CA ASP A 126 -17.65 -3.04 21.37
C ASP A 126 -17.28 -3.62 19.99
N ASP A 127 -16.05 -4.11 19.92
CA ASP A 127 -15.59 -5.39 19.36
C ASP A 127 -16.46 -6.12 18.32
N ALA A 128 -15.86 -6.41 17.15
CA ALA A 128 -15.85 -7.75 16.55
C ALA A 128 -15.12 -7.76 15.19
N ILE A 129 -13.81 -8.03 15.16
CA ILE A 129 -13.14 -8.77 14.07
C ILE A 129 -11.89 -9.45 14.66
N ASP A 130 -11.97 -10.72 15.06
CA ASP A 130 -10.77 -11.54 15.32
C ASP A 130 -11.13 -13.05 15.30
N ASP A 131 -11.35 -13.62 14.12
CA ASP A 131 -11.57 -15.08 13.96
C ASP A 131 -11.17 -15.63 12.57
N GLU A 132 -10.64 -14.82 11.64
CA GLU A 132 -10.28 -15.28 10.27
C GLU A 132 -8.80 -15.63 10.09
N ASP A 133 -7.92 -15.21 10.99
CA ASP A 133 -6.46 -15.42 10.85
C ASP A 133 -6.03 -16.87 11.13
N GLU A 134 -6.63 -17.56 12.09
CA GLU A 134 -6.25 -18.94 12.46
C GLU A 134 -6.55 -19.97 11.34
N HIS A 135 -7.57 -19.72 10.50
CA HIS A 135 -7.95 -20.67 9.45
C HIS A 135 -6.94 -20.71 8.30
N LEU A 136 -6.26 -19.59 8.04
CA LEU A 136 -5.28 -19.50 6.96
C LEU A 136 -3.99 -20.21 7.36
N GLU A 137 -3.50 -20.04 8.59
CA GLU A 137 -2.27 -20.67 9.08
C GLU A 137 -2.27 -22.19 8.93
N SER A 138 -3.40 -22.85 9.25
CA SER A 138 -3.52 -24.31 9.16
C SER A 138 -3.50 -24.87 7.73
N ILE A 139 -3.99 -24.12 6.73
CA ILE A 139 -3.97 -24.55 5.32
C ILE A 139 -2.56 -24.44 4.76
N PHE A 140 -1.79 -23.46 5.22
CA PHE A 140 -0.44 -23.21 4.75
C PHE A 140 0.55 -24.23 5.31
N GLU A 141 0.44 -24.63 6.58
CA GLU A 141 1.36 -25.61 7.21
C GLU A 141 1.43 -26.94 6.43
N ASP A 142 0.31 -27.41 5.87
CA ASP A 142 0.24 -28.63 5.04
C ASP A 142 0.91 -28.50 3.66
N ILE A 143 1.05 -27.29 3.11
CA ILE A 143 1.62 -27.03 1.77
C ILE A 143 3.15 -26.87 1.84
N PHE A 144 3.67 -26.34 2.96
CA PHE A 144 5.08 -25.98 3.10
C PHE A 144 6.03 -27.15 3.41
N GLU A 145 5.52 -28.32 3.84
CA GLU A 145 6.38 -29.49 4.12
C GLU A 145 6.99 -30.14 2.86
N GLU A 146 6.48 -29.86 1.64
CA GLU A 146 6.94 -30.53 0.42
C GLU A 146 8.02 -29.80 -0.41
N GLU A 147 8.26 -28.48 -0.26
CA GLU A 147 9.10 -27.71 -1.22
C GLU A 147 10.30 -26.93 -0.67
N SER A 148 10.71 -27.10 0.59
CA SER A 148 11.91 -26.42 1.12
C SER A 148 13.21 -27.18 0.81
N GLN A 149 13.77 -26.97 -0.39
CA GLN A 149 15.20 -27.22 -0.66
C GLN A 149 15.85 -26.04 -1.40
N GLY A 150 16.28 -25.06 -0.62
CA GLY A 150 17.60 -24.45 -0.71
C GLY A 150 17.92 -23.54 -1.89
N GLU A 151 17.59 -22.26 -1.76
CA GLU A 151 18.34 -21.09 -2.25
C GLU A 151 17.68 -19.83 -1.64
N THR A 152 18.46 -18.90 -1.06
CA THR A 152 17.89 -17.70 -0.40
C THR A 152 17.41 -16.69 -1.46
N PRO A 153 16.13 -16.28 -1.49
CA PRO A 153 15.54 -15.57 -2.64
C PRO A 153 16.03 -14.13 -2.91
N TYR A 154 16.78 -13.51 -2.01
CA TYR A 154 16.85 -12.04 -1.92
C TYR A 154 18.03 -11.37 -2.68
N GLU A 155 18.74 -12.10 -3.54
CA GLU A 155 19.93 -11.57 -4.21
C GLU A 155 19.69 -11.10 -5.66
N TYR A 156 18.61 -10.35 -5.96
CA TYR A 156 18.53 -9.57 -7.22
C TYR A 156 17.67 -8.29 -7.08
N ALA A 157 18.32 -7.19 -6.72
CA ALA A 157 17.80 -5.86 -6.37
C ALA A 157 17.11 -5.06 -7.52
N SER A 158 16.07 -5.61 -8.14
CA SER A 158 15.11 -4.83 -8.94
C SER A 158 13.69 -5.31 -8.66
N LEU A 159 12.77 -4.35 -8.48
CA LEU A 159 11.34 -4.59 -8.27
C LEU A 159 10.74 -5.47 -9.41
N GLU A 160 11.27 -5.34 -10.63
CA GLU A 160 10.90 -6.14 -11.80
C GLU A 160 11.28 -7.63 -11.69
N ASN A 161 12.09 -8.04 -10.71
CA ASN A 161 12.44 -9.43 -10.48
C ASN A 161 11.50 -10.14 -9.50
N ILE A 162 10.60 -9.40 -8.86
CA ILE A 162 9.64 -9.98 -7.91
C ILE A 162 8.41 -10.42 -8.69
N ALA A 163 8.27 -11.73 -8.84
CA ALA A 163 7.21 -12.34 -9.64
C ALA A 163 5.81 -11.87 -9.20
N ILE A 164 5.55 -11.78 -7.89
CA ILE A 164 4.24 -11.33 -7.38
C ILE A 164 3.95 -9.86 -7.73
N TYR A 165 4.97 -9.00 -7.77
CA TYR A 165 4.81 -7.61 -8.16
C TYR A 165 4.56 -7.51 -9.67
N THR A 166 5.35 -8.21 -10.48
CA THR A 166 5.17 -8.21 -11.94
C THR A 166 3.81 -8.75 -12.33
N ASP A 167 3.35 -9.81 -11.67
CA ASP A 167 2.03 -10.41 -11.91
C ASP A 167 0.90 -9.43 -11.55
N ALA A 168 1.01 -8.73 -10.42
CA ALA A 168 0.04 -7.71 -10.00
C ALA A 168 0.01 -6.52 -10.97
N ARG A 169 1.19 -6.03 -11.35
CA ARG A 169 1.37 -4.91 -12.28
C ARG A 169 0.81 -5.22 -13.67
N ASP A 170 1.13 -6.40 -14.20
CA ASP A 170 0.65 -6.84 -15.51
C ASP A 170 -0.87 -7.08 -15.49
N LEU A 171 -1.41 -7.64 -14.40
CA LEU A 171 -2.85 -7.77 -14.22
C LEU A 171 -3.56 -6.41 -14.18
N ALA A 172 -3.00 -5.42 -13.49
CA ALA A 172 -3.52 -4.07 -13.47
C ALA A 172 -3.57 -3.49 -14.89
N ALA A 173 -2.45 -3.54 -15.62
CA ALA A 173 -2.40 -3.00 -16.98
C ALA A 173 -3.35 -3.73 -17.94
N ASP A 174 -3.46 -5.05 -17.84
CA ASP A 174 -4.41 -5.84 -18.63
C ASP A 174 -5.86 -5.45 -18.34
N LEU A 175 -6.21 -5.12 -17.09
CA LEU A 175 -7.52 -4.58 -16.73
C LEU A 175 -7.77 -3.19 -17.35
N LEU A 176 -6.75 -2.32 -17.41
CA LEU A 176 -6.87 -1.03 -18.10
C LEU A 176 -7.01 -1.21 -19.62
N VAL A 177 -6.35 -2.21 -20.23
CA VAL A 177 -6.57 -2.58 -21.65
C VAL A 177 -7.99 -3.15 -21.84
N PHE A 178 -8.43 -3.99 -20.92
CA PHE A 178 -9.76 -4.58 -20.94
C PHE A 178 -10.85 -3.50 -20.89
N ASN A 179 -10.65 -2.46 -20.05
CA ASN A 179 -11.50 -1.27 -20.03
C ASN A 179 -11.61 -0.61 -21.42
N ASP A 180 -10.50 -0.30 -22.07
CA ASP A 180 -10.51 0.36 -23.39
C ASP A 180 -11.29 -0.46 -24.43
N SER A 181 -11.23 -1.80 -24.33
CA SER A 181 -11.97 -2.70 -25.22
C SER A 181 -13.49 -2.71 -24.96
N LYS A 182 -13.92 -2.41 -23.74
CA LYS A 182 -15.32 -2.49 -23.28
C LYS A 182 -15.66 -1.32 -22.34
N PRO A 183 -15.75 -0.08 -22.85
CA PRO A 183 -15.89 1.11 -22.01
C PRO A 183 -17.18 1.15 -21.17
N HIS A 184 -18.24 0.46 -21.60
CA HIS A 184 -19.52 0.37 -20.88
C HIS A 184 -19.40 -0.32 -19.50
N TYR A 185 -18.28 -1.00 -19.21
CA TYR A 185 -18.01 -1.52 -17.88
C TYR A 185 -17.65 -0.42 -16.88
N MET A 186 -17.20 0.75 -17.34
CA MET A 186 -16.94 1.91 -16.47
C MET A 186 -18.21 2.54 -15.90
N ASP A 187 -19.37 2.23 -16.46
CA ASP A 187 -20.64 2.66 -15.86
C ASP A 187 -21.01 1.79 -14.64
N HIS A 188 -20.28 0.71 -14.38
CA HIS A 188 -20.55 -0.21 -13.28
C HIS A 188 -19.60 0.07 -12.09
N PRO A 189 -20.11 0.56 -10.94
CA PRO A 189 -19.27 0.88 -9.78
C PRO A 189 -18.41 -0.29 -9.31
N GLY A 190 -18.95 -1.51 -9.34
CA GLY A 190 -18.18 -2.69 -8.95
C GLY A 190 -16.96 -2.98 -9.86
N PHE A 191 -17.01 -2.59 -11.14
CA PHE A 191 -15.85 -2.74 -12.03
C PHE A 191 -14.81 -1.65 -11.77
N ILE A 192 -15.26 -0.42 -11.48
CA ILE A 192 -14.37 0.66 -11.03
C ILE A 192 -13.62 0.24 -9.76
N HIS A 193 -14.34 -0.26 -8.74
CA HIS A 193 -13.72 -0.74 -7.50
C HIS A 193 -12.75 -1.88 -7.76
N LEU A 194 -13.12 -2.86 -8.60
CA LEU A 194 -12.21 -3.94 -8.99
C LEU A 194 -10.89 -3.42 -9.56
N VAL A 195 -10.94 -2.45 -10.49
CA VAL A 195 -9.72 -1.87 -11.09
C VAL A 195 -8.91 -1.11 -10.04
N SER A 196 -9.56 -0.30 -9.20
CA SER A 196 -8.88 0.43 -8.12
C SER A 196 -8.17 -0.53 -7.15
N GLU A 197 -8.82 -1.58 -6.70
CA GLU A 197 -8.22 -2.54 -5.76
C GLU A 197 -7.03 -3.27 -6.38
N VAL A 198 -7.10 -3.67 -7.67
CA VAL A 198 -5.95 -4.31 -8.35
C VAL A 198 -4.75 -3.37 -8.46
N LEU A 199 -4.97 -2.09 -8.77
CA LEU A 199 -3.91 -1.09 -8.77
C LEU A 199 -3.27 -0.99 -7.38
N LEU A 200 -4.08 -0.93 -6.33
CA LEU A 200 -3.58 -0.88 -4.95
C LEU A 200 -2.79 -2.13 -4.54
N ILE A 201 -3.11 -3.34 -5.04
CA ILE A 201 -2.27 -4.53 -4.79
C ILE A 201 -0.84 -4.26 -5.27
N SER A 202 -0.67 -3.77 -6.50
CA SER A 202 0.66 -3.48 -7.06
C SER A 202 1.40 -2.38 -6.30
N THR A 203 0.68 -1.34 -5.85
CA THR A 203 1.22 -0.27 -5.00
C THR A 203 1.72 -0.82 -3.67
N LYS A 204 0.92 -1.64 -2.97
CA LYS A 204 1.32 -2.17 -1.66
C LYS A 204 2.52 -3.11 -1.76
N LEU A 205 2.63 -3.90 -2.84
CA LEU A 205 3.82 -4.70 -3.10
C LEU A 205 5.05 -3.84 -3.42
N ALA A 206 4.88 -2.74 -4.16
CA ALA A 206 5.96 -1.78 -4.41
C ALA A 206 6.42 -1.10 -3.11
N ALA A 207 5.49 -0.74 -2.22
CA ALA A 207 5.78 -0.16 -0.91
C ALA A 207 6.51 -1.16 -0.01
N ALA A 208 6.08 -2.43 0.00
CA ALA A 208 6.80 -3.48 0.73
C ALA A 208 8.25 -3.57 0.26
N TYR A 209 8.47 -3.59 -1.06
CA TYR A 209 9.80 -3.66 -1.63
C TYR A 209 10.65 -2.42 -1.33
N SER A 210 10.07 -1.21 -1.34
CA SER A 210 10.81 0.01 -1.02
C SER A 210 11.30 0.05 0.43
N MET A 211 10.67 -0.71 1.34
CA MET A 211 11.18 -0.89 2.71
C MET A 211 12.52 -1.61 2.72
N GLY A 212 12.73 -2.55 1.79
CA GLY A 212 13.88 -3.42 1.76
C GLY A 212 13.70 -4.71 2.57
N PHE A 213 14.80 -5.45 2.73
CA PHE A 213 14.81 -6.79 3.34
C PHE A 213 15.75 -6.89 4.55
N ASP A 214 16.27 -5.75 5.01
CA ASP A 214 17.07 -5.71 6.23
C ASP A 214 16.19 -5.96 7.45
N VAL A 215 16.72 -6.68 8.44
CA VAL A 215 15.96 -7.17 9.60
C VAL A 215 15.22 -6.05 10.34
N GLU A 216 15.81 -4.85 10.38
CA GLU A 216 15.26 -3.67 11.06
C GLU A 216 13.96 -3.14 10.42
N VAL A 217 13.79 -3.36 9.11
CA VAL A 217 12.66 -2.86 8.29
C VAL A 217 11.80 -3.99 7.73
N LEU A 218 12.20 -5.24 7.96
CA LEU A 218 11.52 -6.42 7.43
C LEU A 218 10.08 -6.56 7.97
N GLY A 219 9.83 -6.11 9.21
CA GLY A 219 8.48 -6.01 9.76
C GLY A 219 7.56 -5.09 8.93
N ALA A 220 8.09 -3.96 8.42
CA ALA A 220 7.35 -3.04 7.57
C ALA A 220 7.05 -3.68 6.21
N ASN A 221 8.04 -4.36 5.62
CA ASN A 221 7.89 -5.09 4.36
C ASN A 221 6.75 -6.12 4.48
N ILE A 222 6.75 -6.93 5.54
CA ILE A 222 5.71 -7.93 5.77
C ILE A 222 4.34 -7.25 5.97
N ALA A 223 4.25 -6.17 6.75
CA ALA A 223 3.01 -5.42 6.94
C ALA A 223 2.42 -4.91 5.62
N TYR A 224 3.24 -4.39 4.71
CA TYR A 224 2.78 -3.98 3.38
C TYR A 224 2.38 -5.15 2.48
N CYS A 225 3.08 -6.30 2.57
CA CYS A 225 2.66 -7.52 1.87
C CYS A 225 1.30 -8.04 2.37
N LYS A 226 1.04 -7.97 3.69
CA LYS A 226 -0.28 -8.27 4.28
C LYS A 226 -1.36 -7.34 3.72
N LYS A 227 -1.07 -6.03 3.62
CA LYS A 227 -1.98 -5.07 2.99
C LYS A 227 -2.25 -5.39 1.52
N ALA A 228 -1.24 -5.84 0.76
CA ALA A 228 -1.45 -6.31 -0.60
C ALA A 228 -2.39 -7.54 -0.64
N LEU A 229 -2.24 -8.46 0.31
CA LEU A 229 -3.09 -9.65 0.45
C LEU A 229 -4.55 -9.27 0.78
N GLU A 230 -4.77 -8.34 1.70
CA GLU A 230 -6.10 -7.80 2.01
C GLU A 230 -6.78 -7.24 0.76
N ARG A 231 -6.07 -6.41 -0.02
CA ARG A 231 -6.55 -5.84 -1.28
C ARG A 231 -6.89 -6.92 -2.30
N ALA A 232 -6.09 -7.99 -2.38
CA ALA A 232 -6.37 -9.14 -3.24
C ALA A 232 -7.66 -9.88 -2.83
N ASN A 233 -7.90 -10.06 -1.53
CA ASN A 233 -9.15 -10.65 -1.02
C ASN A 233 -10.36 -9.75 -1.34
N LEU A 234 -10.26 -8.43 -1.09
CA LEU A 234 -11.30 -7.46 -1.45
C LEU A 234 -11.60 -7.47 -2.95
N THR A 235 -10.57 -7.56 -3.79
CA THR A 235 -10.72 -7.65 -5.24
C THR A 235 -11.52 -8.90 -5.64
N LEU A 236 -11.27 -10.05 -5.03
CA LEU A 236 -12.03 -11.27 -5.28
C LEU A 236 -13.51 -11.11 -4.89
N MET A 237 -13.81 -10.41 -3.79
CA MET A 237 -15.18 -10.08 -3.39
C MET A 237 -15.86 -9.16 -4.41
N HIS A 238 -15.17 -8.12 -4.89
CA HIS A 238 -15.68 -7.26 -5.96
C HIS A 238 -15.91 -8.04 -7.25
N LEU A 239 -14.98 -8.93 -7.65
CA LEU A 239 -15.16 -9.77 -8.82
C LEU A 239 -16.41 -10.64 -8.70
N GLN A 240 -16.67 -11.23 -7.54
CA GLN A 240 -17.86 -12.05 -7.30
C GLN A 240 -19.16 -11.25 -7.55
N SER A 241 -19.18 -9.97 -7.20
CA SER A 241 -20.34 -9.08 -7.47
C SER A 241 -20.59 -8.87 -8.97
N LEU A 242 -19.58 -9.05 -9.81
CA LEU A 242 -19.64 -8.88 -11.27
C LEU A 242 -20.04 -10.15 -12.03
N ARG A 243 -20.35 -11.24 -11.32
CA ARG A 243 -20.63 -12.56 -11.90
C ARG A 243 -21.84 -12.59 -12.83
N GLU A 244 -22.89 -11.83 -12.51
CA GLU A 244 -24.15 -11.83 -13.25
C GLU A 244 -24.26 -10.69 -14.27
N ASN A 245 -23.52 -9.61 -14.07
CA ASN A 245 -23.34 -8.46 -14.96
C ASN A 245 -22.17 -7.64 -14.39
N PRO A 246 -21.22 -7.10 -15.18
CA PRO A 246 -21.24 -6.98 -16.62
C PRO A 246 -20.28 -7.91 -17.36
N LEU A 247 -19.50 -8.73 -16.65
CA LEU A 247 -18.53 -9.62 -17.24
C LEU A 247 -19.19 -10.83 -17.91
N ASN A 248 -18.69 -11.19 -19.10
CA ASN A 248 -19.05 -12.49 -19.65
C ASN A 248 -18.37 -13.61 -18.87
N ARG A 249 -18.88 -14.84 -19.03
CA ARG A 249 -18.38 -16.01 -18.29
C ARG A 249 -16.87 -16.25 -18.50
N ALA A 250 -16.35 -16.12 -19.72
CA ALA A 250 -14.95 -16.38 -20.01
C ALA A 250 -14.03 -15.35 -19.34
N ASP A 251 -14.38 -14.06 -19.46
CA ASP A 251 -13.65 -12.96 -18.82
C ASP A 251 -13.65 -13.10 -17.30
N TYR A 252 -14.80 -13.43 -16.70
CA TYR A 252 -14.92 -13.69 -15.27
C TYR A 252 -13.98 -14.82 -14.81
N PHE A 253 -13.99 -15.96 -15.52
CA PHE A 253 -13.16 -17.11 -15.13
C PHE A 253 -11.66 -16.80 -15.25
N GLU A 254 -11.24 -16.09 -16.29
CA GLU A 254 -9.83 -15.73 -16.46
C GLU A 254 -9.37 -14.73 -15.39
N LEU A 255 -10.15 -13.69 -15.12
CA LEU A 255 -9.84 -12.74 -14.05
C LEU A 255 -9.81 -13.42 -12.68
N HIS A 256 -10.79 -14.29 -12.40
CA HIS A 256 -10.82 -15.04 -11.15
C HIS A 256 -9.59 -15.94 -11.02
N ARG A 257 -9.19 -16.65 -12.08
CA ARG A 257 -8.01 -17.51 -12.07
C ARG A 257 -6.76 -16.72 -11.72
N ARG A 258 -6.50 -15.62 -12.43
CA ARG A 258 -5.33 -14.77 -12.22
C ARG A 258 -5.30 -14.13 -10.82
N LEU A 259 -6.43 -13.59 -10.37
CA LEU A 259 -6.52 -12.99 -9.04
C LEU A 259 -6.33 -14.00 -7.91
N PHE A 260 -6.89 -15.20 -8.08
CA PHE A 260 -6.75 -16.26 -7.08
C PHE A 260 -5.31 -16.77 -6.99
N GLU A 261 -4.64 -16.96 -8.14
CA GLU A 261 -3.22 -17.31 -8.19
C GLU A 261 -2.36 -16.21 -7.56
N LEU A 262 -2.56 -14.94 -7.94
CA LEU A 262 -1.84 -13.80 -7.37
C LEU A 262 -2.02 -13.72 -5.84
N ARG A 263 -3.26 -13.83 -5.35
CA ARG A 263 -3.58 -13.82 -3.92
C ARG A 263 -2.81 -14.91 -3.17
N ASN A 264 -2.77 -16.13 -3.72
CA ASN A 264 -2.07 -17.24 -3.07
C ASN A 264 -0.54 -17.04 -3.08
N ASN A 265 0.02 -16.53 -4.18
CA ASN A 265 1.44 -16.25 -4.26
C ASN A 265 1.86 -15.16 -3.27
N ILE A 266 1.03 -14.11 -3.09
CA ILE A 266 1.27 -13.08 -2.07
C ILE A 266 1.24 -13.71 -0.66
N ALA A 267 0.26 -14.58 -0.38
CA ALA A 267 0.16 -15.23 0.93
C ALA A 267 1.38 -16.13 1.23
N VAL A 268 1.86 -16.88 0.24
CA VAL A 268 3.10 -17.66 0.35
C VAL A 268 4.29 -16.74 0.63
N HIS A 269 4.42 -15.65 -0.11
CA HIS A 269 5.52 -14.69 0.08
C HIS A 269 5.53 -14.06 1.48
N VAL A 270 4.36 -13.74 2.05
CA VAL A 270 4.24 -13.26 3.43
C VAL A 270 4.82 -14.29 4.41
N GLN A 271 4.47 -15.58 4.26
CA GLN A 271 4.94 -16.64 5.15
C GLN A 271 6.45 -16.90 4.99
N GLU A 272 6.96 -16.91 3.76
CA GLU A 272 8.40 -17.04 3.50
C GLU A 272 9.19 -15.90 4.15
N THR A 273 8.68 -14.67 4.01
CA THR A 273 9.34 -13.47 4.57
C THR A 273 9.26 -13.44 6.09
N ARG A 274 8.14 -13.88 6.70
CA ARG A 274 8.03 -14.10 8.16
C ARG A 274 9.02 -15.16 8.65
N GLY A 275 9.09 -16.30 7.99
CA GLY A 275 10.03 -17.36 8.32
C GLY A 275 11.49 -16.89 8.22
N PHE A 276 11.79 -16.08 7.21
CA PHE A 276 13.08 -15.41 7.09
C PHE A 276 13.32 -14.45 8.27
N PHE A 277 12.38 -13.56 8.59
CA PHE A 277 12.51 -12.61 9.71
C PHE A 277 12.79 -13.31 11.04
N GLN A 278 12.02 -14.36 11.36
CA GLN A 278 12.21 -15.16 12.57
C GLN A 278 13.56 -15.87 12.61
N SER A 279 14.15 -16.20 11.45
CA SER A 279 15.48 -16.81 11.38
C SER A 279 16.63 -15.83 11.65
N GLN A 280 16.36 -14.52 11.58
CA GLN A 280 17.34 -13.45 11.76
C GLN A 280 17.33 -12.82 13.17
N LEU A 281 16.27 -13.05 13.95
CA LEU A 281 16.13 -12.62 15.35
C LEU A 281 16.83 -13.58 16.32
#